data_AF-A0A946JYH1-F1
#
_entry.id   AF-A0A946JYH1-F1
#
_cell.length_a   1.000
_cell.length_b   1.000
_cell.length_c   1.000
_cell.angle_alpha   90.00
_cell.angle_beta   90.00
_cell.angle_gamma   90.00
#
_symmetry.space_group_name_H-M   'P 1'
#
loop_
_entity.id
_entity.type
_entity.pdbx_description
1 polymer ?
#
loop_
_entity_poly.entity_id
_entity_poly.type
_entity_poly.pdbx_seq_one_letter_code
_entity_poly.pdbx_strand_id
1 'polypeptide(L)'
;MLSLRRWTLLAALVCSPVAAKEIDFTRYLGDHSLKESNAETSFTGTIGEGRLIISALPNTNATVRVNGKTIVITNELIDGQAEFKVDLLENNTISVDVTSPAPTATNIRVKQRANIELNVLARVHFNTNVSNFVEAREFYGKLGFETVSGFPDTNTQAMARAIGIETPTDYDGSKGEHAGGYLLHGELIGAGGFLGGVIDLIEFTIPRNVEAPYAQLNHLGMARAAMHTTNISADYQYMKSLDVEFLSAPTQRTDGTLFAIFKDLDGTFYELLEVDGEDIDTDTTHITSLGHVNINVSDLERSNAWYQMFGYEVTETLPSTEPAEVAKAMGFEQPFTIKGNRVTHDVD
;
A
#
# COMPACT_ATOMS: atom_id res chain seq x y z
N MET A 1 20.53 -58.82 16.75
CA MET A 1 19.59 -58.19 15.77
C MET A 1 19.69 -56.69 15.96
N LEU A 2 19.96 -55.98 14.87
CA LEU A 2 20.47 -54.61 14.83
C LEU A 2 19.51 -53.55 15.41
N SER A 3 20.08 -52.59 16.14
CA SER A 3 19.44 -51.33 16.50
C SER A 3 19.41 -50.39 15.28
N LEU A 4 18.23 -49.94 14.85
CA LEU A 4 18.11 -48.77 13.98
C LEU A 4 17.89 -47.52 14.86
N ARG A 5 18.97 -46.73 15.01
CA ARG A 5 18.87 -45.34 15.48
C ARG A 5 18.18 -44.53 14.38
N ARG A 6 17.07 -43.87 14.70
CA ARG A 6 16.47 -42.81 13.87
C ARG A 6 17.46 -41.65 13.80
N TRP A 7 17.96 -41.37 12.60
CA TRP A 7 18.68 -40.13 12.31
C TRP A 7 17.62 -39.06 12.05
N THR A 8 17.42 -38.18 13.02
CA THR A 8 16.73 -36.91 12.79
C THR A 8 17.69 -36.04 11.99
N LEU A 9 17.44 -35.87 10.68
CA LEU A 9 18.10 -34.80 9.93
C LEU A 9 17.60 -33.48 10.49
N LEU A 10 18.40 -32.85 11.33
CA LEU A 10 18.24 -31.44 11.68
C LEU A 10 18.66 -30.67 10.43
N ALA A 11 17.71 -30.32 9.56
CA ALA A 11 17.95 -29.31 8.54
C ALA A 11 18.19 -28.00 9.30
N ALA A 12 19.45 -27.65 9.50
CA ALA A 12 19.82 -26.31 9.90
C ALA A 12 19.32 -25.38 8.78
N LEU A 13 18.21 -24.67 9.01
CA LEU A 13 17.94 -23.45 8.28
C LEU A 13 19.12 -22.54 8.56
N VAL A 14 20.07 -22.53 7.64
CA VAL A 14 21.04 -21.45 7.54
C VAL A 14 20.21 -20.26 7.07
N CYS A 15 19.67 -19.49 8.03
CA CYS A 15 19.30 -18.11 7.76
C CYS A 15 20.61 -17.43 7.38
N SER A 16 20.87 -17.33 6.07
CA SER A 16 21.85 -16.38 5.59
C SER A 16 21.46 -15.01 6.17
N PRO A 17 22.37 -14.28 6.82
CA PRO A 17 22.05 -12.94 7.26
C PRO A 17 21.61 -12.15 6.04
N VAL A 18 20.41 -11.54 6.10
CA VAL A 18 19.96 -10.62 5.06
C VAL A 18 20.99 -9.51 5.02
N ALA A 19 21.69 -9.38 3.89
CA ALA A 19 22.67 -8.32 3.74
C ALA A 19 21.96 -6.98 3.85
N ALA A 20 22.49 -6.07 4.66
CA ALA A 20 21.91 -4.73 4.80
C ALA A 20 21.80 -4.07 3.41
N LYS A 21 20.61 -3.58 3.09
CA LYS A 21 20.30 -2.94 1.81
C LYS A 21 20.47 -1.44 1.92
N GLU A 22 21.27 -0.85 1.03
CA GLU A 22 21.38 0.62 0.96
C GLU A 22 20.11 1.19 0.31
N ILE A 23 19.42 2.08 1.03
CA ILE A 23 18.18 2.71 0.59
C ILE A 23 18.35 4.22 0.66
N ASP A 24 17.87 4.91 -0.38
CA ASP A 24 17.97 6.37 -0.52
C ASP A 24 16.67 7.06 -0.08
N PHE A 25 16.57 7.36 1.21
CA PHE A 25 15.37 7.91 1.84
C PHE A 25 15.16 9.37 1.52
N THR A 26 13.89 9.75 1.32
CA THR A 26 13.45 11.14 1.49
C THR A 26 13.19 11.42 2.97
N ARG A 27 14.08 12.19 3.61
CA ARG A 27 14.02 12.61 5.03
C ARG A 27 13.12 13.83 5.25
N TYR A 28 13.09 14.73 4.27
CA TYR A 28 12.20 15.91 4.24
C TYR A 28 11.66 16.10 2.84
N LEU A 29 10.39 16.52 2.74
CA LEU A 29 9.73 16.92 1.49
C LEU A 29 8.75 18.04 1.79
N GLY A 30 8.86 19.16 1.08
CA GLY A 30 7.94 20.28 1.23
C GLY A 30 7.88 21.16 -0.02
N ASP A 31 6.69 21.65 -0.34
CA ASP A 31 6.48 22.69 -1.34
C ASP A 31 6.46 24.05 -0.66
N HIS A 32 7.13 25.03 -1.28
CA HIS A 32 7.30 26.36 -0.73
C HIS A 32 7.05 27.43 -1.79
N SER A 33 6.38 28.50 -1.38
CA SER A 33 6.06 29.64 -2.24
C SER A 33 6.27 30.96 -1.48
N LEU A 34 6.28 32.10 -2.20
CA LEU A 34 6.46 33.44 -1.62
C LEU A 34 5.45 33.77 -0.50
N LYS A 35 4.27 33.15 -0.51
CA LYS A 35 3.24 33.35 0.53
C LYS A 35 3.43 32.45 1.76
N GLU A 36 4.26 31.42 1.68
CA GLU A 36 4.38 30.35 2.69
C GLU A 36 5.70 30.37 3.47
N SER A 37 6.56 31.38 3.29
CA SER A 37 7.90 31.35 3.88
C SER A 37 7.92 31.84 5.34
N ASN A 38 8.45 30.99 6.24
CA ASN A 38 9.40 31.30 7.34
C ASN A 38 9.34 30.34 8.54
N ALA A 39 8.45 29.33 8.57
CA ALA A 39 8.43 28.41 9.70
C ALA A 39 9.58 27.39 9.59
N GLU A 40 10.47 27.41 10.57
CA GLU A 40 11.43 26.32 10.77
C GLU A 40 10.65 25.04 11.11
N THR A 41 10.96 23.96 10.42
CA THR A 41 10.34 22.65 10.62
C THR A 41 11.41 21.64 10.98
N SER A 42 11.03 20.62 11.76
CA SER A 42 11.94 19.54 12.16
C SER A 42 11.72 18.30 11.31
N PHE A 43 12.81 17.57 11.03
CA PHE A 43 12.75 16.26 10.39
C PHE A 43 13.82 15.32 10.92
N THR A 44 13.53 14.02 10.88
CA THR A 44 14.45 12.98 11.37
C THR A 44 15.39 12.52 10.27
N GLY A 45 16.66 12.32 10.62
CA GLY A 45 17.68 11.72 9.76
C GLY A 45 18.56 10.77 10.55
N THR A 46 19.72 10.45 9.99
CA THR A 46 20.84 9.81 10.70
C THR A 46 22.05 10.72 10.65
N ILE A 47 23.00 10.56 11.58
CA ILE A 47 24.25 11.32 11.55
C ILE A 47 25.03 10.96 10.27
N GLY A 48 25.37 11.96 9.45
CA GLY A 48 26.20 11.77 8.26
C GLY A 48 25.79 12.60 7.05
N GLU A 49 26.35 12.27 5.89
CA GLU A 49 26.10 12.98 4.63
C GLU A 49 24.65 12.77 4.16
N GLY A 50 24.00 13.86 3.78
CA GLY A 50 22.74 13.91 3.06
C GLY A 50 22.83 14.84 1.86
N ARG A 51 21.74 14.90 1.10
CA ARG A 51 21.61 15.70 -0.12
C ARG A 51 20.36 16.56 -0.02
N LEU A 52 20.51 17.87 -0.12
CA LEU A 52 19.42 18.80 -0.31
C LEU A 52 19.20 18.97 -1.81
N ILE A 53 18.05 18.52 -2.31
CA ILE A 53 17.60 18.69 -3.67
C ILE A 53 16.55 19.78 -3.68
N ILE A 54 16.72 20.75 -4.57
CA ILE A 54 15.81 21.86 -4.73
C ILE A 54 15.32 21.85 -6.17
N SER A 55 14.00 21.75 -6.37
CA SER A 55 13.36 21.86 -7.68
C SER A 55 12.55 23.16 -7.76
N ALA A 56 12.82 23.99 -8.76
CA ALA A 56 12.14 25.27 -8.92
C ALA A 56 12.13 25.75 -10.38
N LEU A 57 11.26 26.71 -10.69
CA LEU A 57 11.27 27.36 -12.00
C LEU A 57 12.56 28.19 -12.22
N PRO A 58 12.98 28.40 -13.47
CA PRO A 58 14.08 29.30 -13.80
C PRO A 58 13.87 30.69 -13.18
N ASN A 59 14.93 31.28 -12.62
CA ASN A 59 14.93 32.58 -11.92
C ASN A 59 14.22 32.61 -10.55
N THR A 60 13.95 31.45 -9.96
CA THR A 60 13.49 31.39 -8.56
C THR A 60 14.63 31.72 -7.61
N ASN A 61 14.40 32.71 -6.73
CA ASN A 61 15.32 33.05 -5.64
C ASN A 61 14.77 32.48 -4.34
N ALA A 62 15.51 31.56 -3.73
CA ALA A 62 15.19 31.07 -2.39
C ALA A 62 16.43 30.90 -1.52
N THR A 63 16.24 30.98 -0.22
CA THR A 63 17.26 30.68 0.78
C THR A 63 16.79 29.50 1.60
N VAL A 64 17.57 28.42 1.62
CA VAL A 64 17.31 27.25 2.45
C VAL A 64 18.31 27.23 3.59
N ARG A 65 17.85 27.02 4.81
CA ARG A 65 18.71 26.79 5.97
C ARG A 65 18.47 25.39 6.48
N VAL A 66 19.53 24.60 6.61
CA VAL A 66 19.50 23.28 7.26
C VAL A 66 20.43 23.33 8.46
N ASN A 67 19.91 23.10 9.67
CA ASN A 67 20.67 23.19 10.92
C ASN A 67 21.46 24.51 11.04
N GLY A 68 20.84 25.62 10.64
CA GLY A 68 21.47 26.96 10.63
C GLY A 68 22.46 27.24 9.48
N LYS A 69 22.86 26.22 8.70
CA LYS A 69 23.73 26.41 7.52
C LYS A 69 22.90 26.91 6.35
N THR A 70 23.29 28.05 5.79
CA THR A 70 22.56 28.73 4.71
C THR A 70 23.04 28.27 3.33
N ILE A 71 22.08 27.96 2.45
CA ILE A 71 22.26 27.61 1.04
C ILE A 71 21.37 28.54 0.23
N VAL A 72 21.95 29.26 -0.73
CA VAL A 72 21.25 30.30 -1.51
C VAL A 72 21.09 29.85 -2.94
N ILE A 73 19.87 29.98 -3.47
CA ILE A 73 19.56 29.75 -4.87
C ILE A 73 19.61 31.09 -5.59
N THR A 74 20.66 31.29 -6.38
CA THR A 74 20.76 32.50 -7.20
C THR A 74 20.97 32.26 -8.68
N ASN A 75 21.48 31.10 -9.16
CA ASN A 75 21.65 30.82 -10.61
C ASN A 75 22.04 29.36 -10.97
N GLU A 76 21.93 28.39 -10.05
CA GLU A 76 22.52 27.05 -10.21
C GLU A 76 21.51 25.94 -10.58
N LEU A 77 20.31 26.29 -11.05
CA LEU A 77 19.32 25.29 -11.47
C LEU A 77 19.67 24.74 -12.86
N ILE A 78 20.11 23.49 -12.93
CA ILE A 78 20.26 22.72 -14.17
C ILE A 78 18.97 21.93 -14.36
N ASP A 79 18.29 22.12 -15.49
CA ASP A 79 16.98 21.51 -15.78
C ASP A 79 15.92 21.71 -14.68
N GLY A 80 15.98 22.86 -14.01
CA GLY A 80 15.05 23.21 -12.92
C GLY A 80 15.39 22.60 -11.57
N GLN A 81 16.57 21.97 -11.41
CA GLN A 81 17.01 21.37 -10.15
C GLN A 81 18.43 21.77 -9.75
N ALA A 82 18.70 21.80 -8.44
CA ALA A 82 20.03 21.90 -7.86
C ALA A 82 20.16 20.94 -6.68
N GLU A 83 21.34 20.34 -6.52
CA GLU A 83 21.65 19.41 -5.43
C GLU A 83 22.85 19.91 -4.62
N PHE A 84 22.71 19.93 -3.29
CA PHE A 84 23.74 20.37 -2.36
C PHE A 84 24.01 19.30 -1.31
N LYS A 85 25.28 19.08 -0.97
CA LYS A 85 25.63 18.24 0.19
C LYS A 85 25.30 18.94 1.49
N VAL A 86 24.67 18.21 2.41
CA VAL A 86 24.32 18.67 3.76
C VAL A 86 24.75 17.65 4.80
N ASP A 87 25.25 18.12 5.94
CA ASP A 87 25.55 17.27 7.09
C ASP A 87 24.27 17.15 7.94
N LEU A 88 23.78 15.93 8.10
CA LEU A 88 22.58 15.63 8.86
C LEU A 88 22.92 15.10 10.24
N LEU A 89 22.02 15.40 11.18
CA LEU A 89 21.96 14.89 12.54
C LEU A 89 20.77 13.92 12.66
N GLU A 90 20.56 13.33 13.84
CA GLU A 90 19.33 12.56 14.11
C GLU A 90 18.09 13.45 14.04
N ASN A 91 18.18 14.65 14.61
CA ASN A 91 17.13 15.66 14.59
C ASN A 91 17.64 16.89 13.85
N ASN A 92 16.98 17.24 12.76
CA ASN A 92 17.37 18.34 11.90
C ASN A 92 16.29 19.41 11.87
N THR A 93 16.70 20.63 11.54
CA THR A 93 15.81 21.77 11.29
C THR A 93 15.99 22.24 9.86
N ILE A 94 14.90 22.67 9.24
CA ILE A 94 14.90 23.29 7.92
C ILE A 94 13.96 24.49 7.84
N SER A 95 14.44 25.58 7.25
CA SER A 95 13.63 26.74 6.88
C SER A 95 13.89 27.11 5.42
N VAL A 96 12.85 27.60 4.74
CA VAL A 96 12.90 27.91 3.30
C VAL A 96 12.24 29.27 3.07
N ASP A 97 13.02 30.22 2.57
CA ASP A 97 12.61 31.60 2.31
C ASP A 97 12.61 31.86 0.81
N VAL A 98 11.42 31.85 0.16
CA VAL A 98 11.28 32.12 -1.28
C VAL A 98 11.00 33.61 -1.49
N THR A 99 11.83 34.30 -2.28
CA THR A 99 11.81 35.76 -2.44
C THR A 99 11.40 36.24 -3.84
N SER A 100 11.35 35.35 -4.82
CA SER A 100 10.87 35.65 -6.19
C SER A 100 9.34 35.49 -6.31
N PRO A 101 8.64 36.41 -7.01
CA PRO A 101 7.18 36.41 -7.11
C PRO A 101 6.61 35.18 -7.85
N ALA A 102 5.36 34.83 -7.53
CA ALA A 102 4.63 33.70 -8.09
C ALA A 102 4.52 33.75 -9.64
N PRO A 103 4.43 32.59 -10.34
CA PRO A 103 4.12 31.26 -9.82
C PRO A 103 5.36 30.40 -9.55
N THR A 104 6.00 30.56 -8.39
CA THR A 104 7.22 29.84 -8.01
C THR A 104 6.89 28.76 -6.99
N ALA A 105 6.51 27.58 -7.46
CA ALA A 105 6.51 26.39 -6.60
C ALA A 105 7.97 25.92 -6.47
N THR A 106 8.53 26.05 -5.27
CA THR A 106 9.86 25.54 -4.91
C THR A 106 9.67 24.26 -4.11
N ASN A 107 9.98 23.12 -4.69
CA ASN A 107 9.98 21.86 -3.97
C ASN A 107 11.36 21.62 -3.33
N ILE A 108 11.36 21.31 -2.05
CA ILE A 108 12.56 21.02 -1.27
C ILE A 108 12.49 19.57 -0.82
N ARG A 109 13.53 18.80 -1.16
CA ARG A 109 13.68 17.40 -0.77
C ARG A 109 15.04 17.21 -0.11
N VAL A 110 15.08 16.63 1.08
CA VAL A 110 16.33 16.17 1.70
C VAL A 110 16.40 14.66 1.57
N LYS A 111 17.44 14.14 0.93
CA LYS A 111 17.69 12.72 0.75
C LYS A 111 18.88 12.24 1.59
N GLN A 112 18.83 10.99 2.03
CA GLN A 112 19.92 10.36 2.75
C GLN A 112 19.94 8.85 2.50
N ARG A 113 21.11 8.33 2.14
CA ARG A 113 21.35 6.90 2.05
C ARG A 113 21.52 6.31 3.44
N ALA A 114 20.87 5.19 3.70
CA ALA A 114 21.06 4.41 4.91
C ALA A 114 20.99 2.92 4.59
N ASN A 115 21.80 2.13 5.30
CA ASN A 115 21.73 0.68 5.24
C ASN A 115 20.64 0.19 6.19
N ILE A 116 19.69 -0.57 5.65
CA ILE A 116 18.56 -1.11 6.39
C ILE A 116 18.66 -2.62 6.44
N GLU A 117 18.43 -3.17 7.63
CA GLU A 117 18.31 -4.60 7.88
C GLU A 117 16.93 -4.86 8.48
N LEU A 118 16.00 -5.31 7.64
CA LEU A 118 14.69 -5.80 8.06
C LEU A 118 14.51 -7.24 7.57
N ASN A 119 13.90 -8.07 8.41
CA ASN A 119 13.68 -9.48 8.14
C ASN A 119 12.23 -9.76 7.70
N VAL A 120 11.65 -8.86 6.91
CA VAL A 120 10.32 -9.08 6.32
C VAL A 120 10.46 -10.11 5.20
N LEU A 121 9.57 -11.10 5.20
CA LEU A 121 9.63 -12.23 4.27
C LEU A 121 8.69 -12.06 3.07
N ALA A 122 7.46 -11.62 3.32
CA ALA A 122 6.42 -11.50 2.31
C ALA A 122 5.21 -10.76 2.88
N ARG A 123 4.29 -10.36 2.00
CA ARG A 123 2.90 -10.10 2.37
C ARG A 123 2.19 -11.43 2.64
N VAL A 124 1.51 -11.53 3.78
CA VAL A 124 0.72 -12.72 4.13
C VAL A 124 -0.74 -12.59 3.68
N HIS A 125 -1.35 -11.44 3.97
CA HIS A 125 -2.76 -11.15 3.67
C HIS A 125 -2.97 -9.64 3.59
N PHE A 126 -4.19 -9.23 3.20
CA PHE A 126 -4.71 -7.90 3.45
C PHE A 126 -6.08 -8.00 4.12
N ASN A 127 -6.47 -6.93 4.82
CA ASN A 127 -7.69 -6.92 5.61
C ASN A 127 -8.79 -6.20 4.84
N THR A 128 -10.00 -6.76 4.88
CA THR A 128 -11.22 -6.12 4.40
C THR A 128 -12.20 -6.07 5.55
N ASN A 129 -12.49 -4.85 6.00
CA ASN A 129 -13.46 -4.63 7.06
C ASN A 129 -14.86 -4.50 6.46
N VAL A 130 -15.82 -5.22 7.01
CA VAL A 130 -17.19 -5.29 6.52
C VAL A 130 -18.20 -4.89 7.60
N SER A 131 -19.36 -4.41 7.17
CA SER A 131 -20.42 -4.00 8.11
C SER A 131 -21.26 -5.19 8.59
N ASN A 132 -21.30 -6.31 7.86
CA ASN A 132 -22.00 -7.52 8.27
C ASN A 132 -21.20 -8.75 7.85
N PHE A 133 -20.61 -9.43 8.82
CA PHE A 133 -19.73 -10.58 8.56
C PHE A 133 -20.46 -11.73 7.87
N VAL A 134 -21.70 -12.03 8.28
CA VAL A 134 -22.47 -13.16 7.75
C VAL A 134 -22.81 -12.94 6.29
N GLU A 135 -23.30 -11.74 5.95
CA GLU A 135 -23.63 -11.38 4.57
C GLU A 135 -22.39 -11.32 3.68
N ALA A 136 -21.30 -10.72 4.17
CA ALA A 136 -20.03 -10.68 3.46
C ALA A 136 -19.48 -12.09 3.22
N ARG A 137 -19.49 -12.96 4.22
CA ARG A 137 -19.01 -14.34 4.11
C ARG A 137 -19.79 -15.11 3.04
N GLU A 138 -21.12 -14.94 2.98
CA GLU A 138 -21.96 -15.52 1.94
C GLU A 138 -21.62 -14.95 0.55
N PHE A 139 -21.43 -13.63 0.44
CA PHE A 139 -21.03 -12.97 -0.80
C PHE A 139 -19.71 -13.54 -1.34
N TYR A 140 -18.65 -13.56 -0.53
CA TYR A 140 -17.36 -14.11 -0.97
C TYR A 140 -17.44 -15.62 -1.23
N GLY A 141 -18.27 -16.36 -0.50
CA GLY A 141 -18.53 -17.77 -0.77
C GLY A 141 -19.12 -18.02 -2.17
N LYS A 142 -20.02 -17.15 -2.63
CA LYS A 142 -20.54 -17.21 -4.02
C LYS A 142 -19.44 -16.91 -5.06
N LEU A 143 -18.40 -16.18 -4.67
CA LEU A 143 -17.20 -15.95 -5.50
C LEU A 143 -16.13 -17.06 -5.34
N GLY A 144 -16.48 -18.21 -4.75
CA GLY A 144 -15.57 -19.34 -4.60
C GLY A 144 -14.55 -19.22 -3.46
N PHE A 145 -14.69 -18.25 -2.54
CA PHE A 145 -13.81 -18.12 -1.37
C PHE A 145 -14.27 -18.99 -0.19
N GLU A 146 -13.34 -19.77 0.34
CA GLU A 146 -13.57 -20.66 1.49
C GLU A 146 -12.83 -20.19 2.74
N THR A 147 -13.30 -20.62 3.92
CA THR A 147 -12.65 -20.32 5.20
C THR A 147 -11.37 -21.13 5.27
N VAL A 148 -10.24 -20.45 5.41
CA VAL A 148 -8.95 -21.06 5.66
C VAL A 148 -8.72 -21.22 7.17
N SER A 149 -9.07 -20.21 7.97
CA SER A 149 -9.04 -20.28 9.44
C SER A 149 -9.89 -19.18 10.08
N GLY A 150 -10.41 -19.40 11.29
CA GLY A 150 -11.14 -18.39 12.06
C GLY A 150 -10.31 -17.66 13.12
N PHE A 151 -10.81 -16.53 13.61
CA PHE A 151 -10.24 -15.76 14.72
C PHE A 151 -11.09 -15.89 15.99
N PRO A 152 -10.51 -15.68 17.18
CA PRO A 152 -11.32 -15.51 18.39
C PRO A 152 -12.05 -14.15 18.37
N ASP A 153 -13.34 -14.17 18.72
CA ASP A 153 -14.17 -12.96 18.73
C ASP A 153 -13.74 -11.91 19.77
N THR A 154 -13.05 -12.35 20.83
CA THR A 154 -12.58 -11.49 21.93
C THR A 154 -11.07 -11.42 21.97
N ASN A 155 -10.51 -10.27 22.37
CA ASN A 155 -9.05 -10.14 22.47
C ASN A 155 -8.55 -9.42 23.72
N THR A 156 -7.27 -9.64 24.03
CA THR A 156 -6.55 -9.01 25.15
C THR A 156 -6.39 -7.51 24.96
N GLN A 157 -6.24 -6.75 26.05
CA GLN A 157 -5.83 -5.34 25.96
C GLN A 157 -4.44 -5.15 25.32
N ALA A 158 -3.55 -6.14 25.45
CA ALA A 158 -2.23 -6.08 24.82
C ALA A 158 -2.37 -6.11 23.29
N MET A 159 -3.25 -6.96 22.74
CA MET A 159 -3.55 -6.97 21.32
C MET A 159 -4.28 -5.70 20.88
N ALA A 160 -5.24 -5.22 21.67
CA ALA A 160 -5.93 -3.95 21.37
C ALA A 160 -4.93 -2.81 21.21
N ARG A 161 -3.98 -2.67 22.14
CA ARG A 161 -2.90 -1.68 22.04
C ARG A 161 -1.99 -1.92 20.83
N ALA A 162 -1.70 -3.18 20.49
CA ALA A 162 -0.86 -3.51 19.33
C ALA A 162 -1.46 -3.07 17.99
N ILE A 163 -2.79 -3.03 17.87
CA ILE A 163 -3.50 -2.54 16.68
C ILE A 163 -3.90 -1.04 16.77
N GLY A 164 -3.38 -0.31 17.76
CA GLY A 164 -3.58 1.14 17.89
C GLY A 164 -4.75 1.57 18.78
N ILE A 165 -5.41 0.67 19.51
CA ILE A 165 -6.41 1.03 20.52
C ILE A 165 -5.69 1.39 21.82
N GLU A 166 -5.31 2.66 21.95
CA GLU A 166 -4.55 3.17 23.11
C GLU A 166 -5.40 3.28 24.38
N THR A 167 -6.68 3.65 24.24
CA THR A 167 -7.63 3.75 25.34
C THR A 167 -8.50 2.50 25.40
N PRO A 168 -8.71 1.86 26.57
CA PRO A 168 -9.60 0.72 26.71
C PRO A 168 -10.97 0.98 26.07
N THR A 169 -11.49 0.01 25.33
CA THR A 169 -12.84 0.12 24.78
C THR A 169 -13.89 0.00 25.89
N ASP A 170 -15.15 0.22 25.52
CA ASP A 170 -16.32 -0.01 26.38
C ASP A 170 -16.66 -1.49 26.59
N TYR A 171 -15.93 -2.42 25.96
CA TYR A 171 -16.13 -3.85 26.16
C TYR A 171 -15.80 -4.27 27.60
N ASP A 172 -16.78 -4.86 28.29
CA ASP A 172 -16.71 -5.20 29.72
C ASP A 172 -16.17 -6.61 30.01
N GLY A 173 -15.81 -7.39 28.98
CA GLY A 173 -15.37 -8.77 29.13
C GLY A 173 -16.52 -9.81 29.20
N SER A 174 -17.77 -9.40 29.01
CA SER A 174 -18.95 -10.28 29.14
C SER A 174 -19.00 -11.47 28.19
N LYS A 175 -18.26 -11.44 27.07
CA LYS A 175 -18.16 -12.51 26.07
C LYS A 175 -16.81 -13.26 26.10
N GLY A 176 -15.94 -12.94 27.08
CA GLY A 176 -14.56 -13.41 27.16
C GLY A 176 -13.68 -12.44 27.97
N GLU A 177 -12.77 -13.01 28.77
CA GLU A 177 -12.08 -12.46 29.96
C GLU A 177 -11.55 -11.01 29.91
N HIS A 178 -11.16 -10.51 28.74
CA HIS A 178 -10.31 -9.33 28.62
C HIS A 178 -11.10 -8.03 28.46
N ALA A 179 -11.70 -7.56 29.56
CA ALA A 179 -12.33 -6.23 29.62
C ALA A 179 -11.38 -5.12 29.12
N GLY A 180 -11.92 -4.18 28.36
CA GLY A 180 -11.19 -3.09 27.71
C GLY A 180 -10.46 -3.48 26.42
N GLY A 181 -10.54 -4.74 25.97
CA GLY A 181 -10.06 -5.21 24.67
C GLY A 181 -10.96 -4.79 23.50
N TYR A 182 -11.01 -5.52 22.38
CA TYR A 182 -11.96 -5.26 21.29
C TYR A 182 -12.78 -6.52 20.98
N LEU A 183 -13.88 -6.34 20.24
CA LEU A 183 -14.71 -7.42 19.72
C LEU A 183 -14.80 -7.33 18.19
N LEU A 184 -14.56 -8.47 17.53
CA LEU A 184 -14.76 -8.62 16.10
C LEU A 184 -15.32 -9.99 15.76
N HIS A 185 -15.88 -10.14 14.57
CA HIS A 185 -16.01 -11.44 13.90
C HIS A 185 -15.02 -11.46 12.75
N GLY A 186 -14.31 -12.55 12.54
CA GLY A 186 -13.45 -12.62 11.38
C GLY A 186 -12.88 -13.98 11.03
N GLU A 187 -12.53 -14.12 9.76
CA GLU A 187 -11.95 -15.32 9.17
C GLU A 187 -10.93 -14.95 8.10
N LEU A 188 -9.90 -15.79 7.97
CA LEU A 188 -9.12 -15.87 6.74
C LEU A 188 -9.95 -16.58 5.68
N ILE A 189 -10.17 -15.93 4.55
CA ILE A 189 -10.82 -16.52 3.38
C ILE A 189 -9.88 -16.53 2.17
N GLY A 190 -9.95 -17.53 1.31
CA GLY A 190 -9.09 -17.62 0.13
C GLY A 190 -9.75 -18.37 -1.03
N ALA A 191 -9.51 -17.89 -2.25
CA ALA A 191 -9.76 -18.64 -3.48
C ALA A 191 -8.54 -19.54 -3.72
N GLY A 192 -8.72 -20.86 -3.70
CA GLY A 192 -7.60 -21.81 -3.78
C GLY A 192 -6.84 -22.03 -2.45
N GLY A 193 -7.42 -21.63 -1.32
CA GLY A 193 -6.83 -21.79 0.01
C GLY A 193 -5.67 -20.82 0.29
N PHE A 194 -4.82 -21.14 1.27
CA PHE A 194 -3.77 -20.22 1.74
C PHE A 194 -2.76 -19.81 0.65
N LEU A 195 -2.41 -20.75 -0.24
CA LEU A 195 -1.41 -20.52 -1.29
C LEU A 195 -1.90 -19.60 -2.42
N GLY A 196 -3.21 -19.51 -2.62
CA GLY A 196 -3.81 -18.54 -3.54
C GLY A 196 -3.84 -17.11 -2.97
N GLY A 197 -3.33 -16.90 -1.76
CA GLY A 197 -3.48 -15.66 -1.02
C GLY A 197 -4.82 -15.59 -0.28
N VAL A 198 -4.85 -14.85 0.83
CA VAL A 198 -6.02 -14.79 1.72
C VAL A 198 -6.38 -13.36 2.11
N ILE A 199 -7.67 -13.16 2.37
CA ILE A 199 -8.27 -11.94 2.89
C ILE A 199 -8.59 -12.17 4.38
N ASP A 200 -8.15 -11.25 5.23
CA ASP A 200 -8.68 -11.08 6.58
C ASP A 200 -10.07 -10.42 6.44
N LEU A 201 -11.14 -11.21 6.41
CA LEU A 201 -12.52 -10.68 6.39
C LEU A 201 -12.95 -10.40 7.83
N ILE A 202 -13.19 -9.13 8.17
CA ILE A 202 -13.37 -8.71 9.56
C ILE A 202 -14.59 -7.80 9.71
N GLU A 203 -15.48 -8.09 10.66
CA GLU A 203 -16.46 -7.14 11.17
C GLU A 203 -16.06 -6.73 12.58
N PHE A 204 -15.71 -5.46 12.79
CA PHE A 204 -15.59 -4.91 14.13
C PHE A 204 -16.98 -4.64 14.72
N THR A 205 -17.23 -5.17 15.92
CA THR A 205 -18.42 -4.84 16.71
C THR A 205 -18.10 -3.84 17.81
N ILE A 206 -16.88 -3.89 18.36
CA ILE A 206 -16.35 -2.90 19.30
C ILE A 206 -14.85 -2.69 19.03
N PRO A 207 -14.36 -1.46 18.80
CA PRO A 207 -15.15 -0.26 18.51
C PRO A 207 -15.80 -0.38 17.12
N ARG A 208 -17.07 -0.02 17.00
CA ARG A 208 -17.77 -0.04 15.72
C ARG A 208 -17.42 1.21 14.89
N ASN A 209 -17.04 1.01 13.63
CA ASN A 209 -17.01 2.06 12.61
C ASN A 209 -17.88 1.62 11.42
N VAL A 210 -18.73 2.52 10.92
CA VAL A 210 -19.63 2.30 9.76
C VAL A 210 -19.43 3.35 8.67
N GLU A 211 -18.32 4.09 8.72
CA GLU A 211 -17.91 4.97 7.63
C GLU A 211 -17.65 4.14 6.37
N ALA A 212 -18.07 4.67 5.23
CA ALA A 212 -17.89 4.02 3.94
C ALA A 212 -16.39 3.94 3.55
N PRO A 213 -15.99 2.94 2.75
CA PRO A 213 -14.66 2.89 2.16
C PRO A 213 -14.43 4.05 1.18
N TYR A 214 -13.24 4.11 0.59
CA TYR A 214 -12.89 5.17 -0.35
C TYR A 214 -13.87 5.27 -1.52
N ALA A 215 -14.39 6.48 -1.76
CA ALA A 215 -15.40 6.71 -2.78
C ALA A 215 -14.88 6.63 -4.22
N GLN A 216 -13.57 6.83 -4.43
CA GLN A 216 -12.93 6.86 -5.75
C GLN A 216 -11.60 6.12 -5.73
N LEU A 217 -11.25 5.49 -6.87
CA LEU A 217 -10.03 4.68 -7.03
C LEU A 217 -8.73 5.47 -6.92
N ASN A 218 -8.76 6.79 -6.96
CA ASN A 218 -7.59 7.67 -6.81
C ASN A 218 -7.42 8.24 -5.39
N HIS A 219 -8.21 7.77 -4.41
CA HIS A 219 -8.03 8.16 -3.01
C HIS A 219 -6.69 7.64 -2.47
N LEU A 220 -5.98 8.44 -1.66
CA LEU A 220 -4.71 8.02 -1.03
C LEU A 220 -4.89 6.80 -0.11
N GLY A 221 -3.91 5.90 -0.11
CA GLY A 221 -3.94 4.65 0.66
C GLY A 221 -4.23 3.41 -0.21
N MET A 222 -4.52 2.29 0.45
CA MET A 222 -4.85 1.01 -0.21
C MET A 222 -6.23 1.13 -0.87
N ALA A 223 -6.24 1.38 -2.18
CA ALA A 223 -7.45 1.75 -2.90
C ALA A 223 -8.22 0.54 -3.46
N ARG A 224 -7.52 -0.55 -3.77
CA ARG A 224 -8.10 -1.80 -4.28
C ARG A 224 -7.14 -2.98 -4.16
N ALA A 225 -7.67 -4.19 -4.22
CA ALA A 225 -6.90 -5.43 -4.38
C ALA A 225 -7.30 -6.14 -5.68
N ALA A 226 -6.34 -6.83 -6.30
CA ALA A 226 -6.58 -7.63 -7.49
C ALA A 226 -6.93 -9.08 -7.14
N MET A 227 -7.79 -9.68 -7.97
CA MET A 227 -8.15 -11.09 -7.99
C MET A 227 -7.87 -11.61 -9.39
N HIS A 228 -7.11 -12.70 -9.49
CA HIS A 228 -6.80 -13.32 -10.77
C HIS A 228 -7.90 -14.29 -11.16
N THR A 229 -8.33 -14.23 -12.41
CA THR A 229 -9.31 -15.14 -13.02
C THR A 229 -8.78 -15.72 -14.31
N THR A 230 -9.15 -16.96 -14.63
CA THR A 230 -8.82 -17.58 -15.92
C THR A 230 -9.88 -17.31 -16.99
N ASN A 231 -11.04 -16.74 -16.62
CA ASN A 231 -12.13 -16.45 -17.55
C ASN A 231 -12.98 -15.27 -17.04
N ILE A 232 -12.52 -14.05 -17.30
CA ILE A 232 -13.19 -12.83 -16.81
C ILE A 232 -14.56 -12.62 -17.45
N SER A 233 -14.78 -13.15 -18.65
CA SER A 233 -16.06 -13.04 -19.34
C SER A 233 -17.14 -13.87 -18.63
N ALA A 234 -16.82 -15.11 -18.24
CA ALA A 234 -17.71 -15.95 -17.47
C ALA A 234 -17.98 -15.36 -16.08
N ASP A 235 -16.93 -14.94 -15.37
CA ASP A 235 -17.04 -14.33 -14.03
C ASP A 235 -17.88 -13.07 -14.04
N TYR A 236 -17.68 -12.19 -15.01
CA TYR A 236 -18.48 -10.98 -15.14
C TYR A 236 -19.97 -11.31 -15.29
N GLN A 237 -20.35 -12.27 -16.15
CA GLN A 237 -21.76 -12.64 -16.33
C GLN A 237 -22.35 -13.28 -15.07
N TYR A 238 -21.60 -14.20 -14.44
CA TYR A 238 -22.03 -14.85 -13.20
C TYR A 238 -22.21 -13.83 -12.08
N MET A 239 -21.23 -12.97 -11.82
CA MET A 239 -21.29 -11.95 -10.78
C MET A 239 -22.38 -10.91 -11.07
N LYS A 240 -22.61 -10.53 -12.34
CA LYS A 240 -23.76 -9.69 -12.71
C LYS A 240 -25.11 -10.35 -12.39
N SER A 241 -25.23 -11.68 -12.51
CA SER A 241 -26.44 -12.41 -12.13
C SER A 241 -26.69 -12.46 -10.62
N LEU A 242 -25.65 -12.19 -9.82
CA LEU A 242 -25.70 -12.05 -8.36
C LEU A 242 -25.89 -10.58 -7.91
N ASP A 243 -26.21 -9.68 -8.85
CA ASP A 243 -26.36 -8.24 -8.62
C ASP A 243 -25.08 -7.53 -8.12
N VAL A 244 -23.89 -8.10 -8.38
CA VAL A 244 -22.62 -7.42 -8.05
C VAL A 244 -22.49 -6.11 -8.84
N GLU A 245 -22.08 -5.05 -8.14
CA GLU A 245 -21.84 -3.73 -8.72
C GLU A 245 -20.48 -3.71 -9.42
N PHE A 246 -20.50 -3.49 -10.73
CA PHE A 246 -19.31 -3.23 -11.55
C PHE A 246 -19.30 -1.77 -12.00
N LEU A 247 -18.12 -1.16 -12.05
CA LEU A 247 -17.95 0.17 -12.66
C LEU A 247 -18.14 0.12 -14.18
N SER A 248 -17.72 -0.98 -14.81
CA SER A 248 -17.91 -1.25 -16.23
C SER A 248 -17.86 -2.75 -16.54
N ALA A 249 -18.24 -3.12 -17.77
CA ALA A 249 -17.88 -4.41 -18.34
C ALA A 249 -16.35 -4.57 -18.47
N PRO A 250 -15.83 -5.80 -18.65
CA PRO A 250 -14.41 -6.06 -18.85
C PRO A 250 -13.84 -5.19 -19.97
N THR A 251 -12.69 -4.56 -19.69
CA THR A 251 -12.03 -3.59 -20.56
C THR A 251 -10.55 -3.92 -20.67
N GLN A 252 -9.98 -3.68 -21.85
CA GLN A 252 -8.58 -3.98 -22.13
C GLN A 252 -7.69 -2.74 -21.91
N ARG A 253 -6.55 -2.92 -21.26
CA ARG A 253 -5.47 -1.93 -21.14
C ARG A 253 -4.62 -1.85 -22.41
N THR A 254 -3.76 -0.83 -22.49
CA THR A 254 -2.83 -0.68 -23.61
C THR A 254 -1.88 -1.88 -23.77
N ASP A 255 -1.51 -2.54 -22.67
CA ASP A 255 -0.64 -3.72 -22.65
C ASP A 255 -1.35 -5.04 -23.03
N GLY A 256 -2.66 -4.99 -23.29
CA GLY A 256 -3.48 -6.15 -23.63
C GLY A 256 -4.15 -6.82 -22.42
N THR A 257 -3.83 -6.42 -21.19
CA THR A 257 -4.44 -6.97 -19.96
C THR A 257 -5.93 -6.70 -19.94
N LEU A 258 -6.73 -7.74 -19.73
CA LEU A 258 -8.18 -7.62 -19.58
C LEU A 258 -8.53 -7.51 -18.08
N PHE A 259 -9.32 -6.49 -17.72
CA PHE A 259 -9.69 -6.24 -16.34
C PHE A 259 -11.12 -5.75 -16.17
N ALA A 260 -11.66 -5.87 -14.96
CA ALA A 260 -12.92 -5.25 -14.56
C ALA A 260 -12.85 -4.80 -13.09
N ILE A 261 -13.45 -3.65 -12.78
CA ILE A 261 -13.56 -3.17 -11.39
C ILE A 261 -14.96 -3.43 -10.86
N PHE A 262 -15.04 -4.06 -9.69
CA PHE A 262 -16.28 -4.28 -8.95
C PHE A 262 -16.16 -3.84 -7.50
N LYS A 263 -17.29 -3.78 -6.81
CA LYS A 263 -17.35 -3.49 -5.37
C LYS A 263 -17.89 -4.69 -4.59
N ASP A 264 -17.38 -4.88 -3.38
CA ASP A 264 -18.03 -5.74 -2.40
C ASP A 264 -19.33 -5.10 -1.84
N LEU A 265 -19.98 -5.79 -0.89
CA LEU A 265 -21.23 -5.33 -0.27
C LEU A 265 -21.12 -3.97 0.43
N ASP A 266 -19.93 -3.62 0.94
CA ASP A 266 -19.67 -2.38 1.67
C ASP A 266 -19.09 -1.28 0.78
N GLY A 267 -18.79 -1.58 -0.48
CA GLY A 267 -18.31 -0.64 -1.48
C GLY A 267 -16.80 -0.66 -1.70
N THR A 268 -16.06 -1.61 -1.11
CA THR A 268 -14.62 -1.75 -1.29
C THR A 268 -14.32 -2.18 -2.71
N PHE A 269 -13.37 -1.51 -3.37
CA PHE A 269 -12.99 -1.83 -4.75
C PHE A 269 -12.11 -3.07 -4.85
N TYR A 270 -12.46 -3.93 -5.81
CA TYR A 270 -11.64 -5.03 -6.27
C TYR A 270 -11.46 -4.98 -7.79
N GLU A 271 -10.36 -5.53 -8.26
CA GLU A 271 -10.06 -5.69 -9.67
C GLU A 271 -10.01 -7.17 -10.04
N LEU A 272 -10.83 -7.59 -10.99
CA LEU A 272 -10.60 -8.85 -11.70
C LEU A 272 -9.55 -8.63 -12.77
N LEU A 273 -8.54 -9.50 -12.82
CA LEU A 273 -7.52 -9.55 -13.86
C LEU A 273 -7.52 -10.92 -14.51
N GLU A 274 -7.68 -10.96 -15.83
CA GLU A 274 -7.52 -12.20 -16.56
C GLU A 274 -6.04 -12.60 -16.63
N VAL A 275 -5.75 -13.85 -16.26
CA VAL A 275 -4.43 -14.47 -16.33
C VAL A 275 -4.51 -15.79 -17.06
N ASP A 276 -3.37 -16.23 -17.62
CA ASP A 276 -3.28 -17.55 -18.24
C ASP A 276 -3.54 -18.65 -17.19
N GLY A 277 -4.38 -19.62 -17.55
CA GLY A 277 -4.66 -20.79 -16.72
C GLY A 277 -5.65 -21.73 -17.38
N GLU A 278 -5.88 -22.88 -16.74
CA GLU A 278 -6.89 -23.82 -17.21
C GLU A 278 -8.29 -23.32 -16.86
N ASP A 279 -9.16 -23.24 -17.86
CA ASP A 279 -10.57 -22.92 -17.66
C ASP A 279 -11.31 -24.17 -17.15
N ILE A 280 -11.32 -24.33 -15.82
CA ILE A 280 -11.95 -25.45 -15.13
C ILE A 280 -13.41 -25.10 -14.86
N ASP A 281 -14.31 -26.02 -15.21
CA ASP A 281 -15.75 -25.90 -14.94
C ASP A 281 -16.02 -25.77 -13.43
N THR A 282 -16.85 -24.80 -13.04
CA THR A 282 -17.10 -24.42 -11.64
C THR A 282 -18.53 -23.91 -11.46
N ASP A 283 -19.12 -24.17 -10.30
CA ASP A 283 -20.44 -23.65 -9.92
C ASP A 283 -20.39 -22.18 -9.40
N THR A 284 -19.18 -21.61 -9.27
CA THR A 284 -18.94 -20.26 -8.75
C THR A 284 -18.22 -19.39 -9.79
N THR A 285 -17.03 -18.89 -9.48
CA THR A 285 -16.19 -18.08 -10.37
C THR A 285 -14.89 -18.82 -10.70
N HIS A 286 -14.24 -18.36 -11.76
CA HIS A 286 -12.92 -18.77 -12.24
C HIS A 286 -11.78 -18.00 -11.54
N ILE A 287 -12.06 -17.37 -10.40
CA ILE A 287 -11.06 -16.72 -9.55
C ILE A 287 -10.16 -17.79 -8.92
N THR A 288 -8.85 -17.65 -9.10
CA THR A 288 -7.85 -18.64 -8.67
C THR A 288 -6.93 -18.16 -7.56
N SER A 289 -6.72 -16.85 -7.44
CA SER A 289 -5.80 -16.27 -6.46
C SER A 289 -6.00 -14.76 -6.27
N LEU A 290 -5.39 -14.23 -5.23
CA LEU A 290 -5.23 -12.79 -4.98
C LEU A 290 -3.94 -12.28 -5.62
N GLY A 291 -4.05 -11.17 -6.34
CA GLY A 291 -2.94 -10.49 -6.97
C GLY A 291 -2.33 -9.38 -6.11
N HIS A 292 -1.92 -8.30 -6.75
CA HIS A 292 -1.34 -7.14 -6.08
C HIS A 292 -2.40 -6.32 -5.32
N VAL A 293 -1.93 -5.47 -4.40
CA VAL A 293 -2.74 -4.39 -3.80
C VAL A 293 -2.27 -3.06 -4.39
N ASN A 294 -3.20 -2.16 -4.71
CA ASN A 294 -2.87 -0.83 -5.20
C ASN A 294 -2.88 0.17 -4.07
N ILE A 295 -1.78 0.90 -3.94
CA ILE A 295 -1.60 1.92 -2.90
C ILE A 295 -1.32 3.24 -3.59
N ASN A 296 -2.26 4.17 -3.49
CA ASN A 296 -2.08 5.52 -3.99
C ASN A 296 -1.30 6.33 -2.97
N VAL A 297 -0.23 6.97 -3.43
CA VAL A 297 0.72 7.68 -2.58
C VAL A 297 0.86 9.13 -3.00
N SER A 298 1.15 10.00 -2.03
CA SER A 298 1.36 11.42 -2.29
C SER A 298 2.71 11.71 -2.98
N ASP A 299 3.70 10.81 -2.81
CA ASP A 299 4.99 10.89 -3.47
C ASP A 299 5.55 9.49 -3.76
N LEU A 300 5.69 9.16 -5.04
CA LEU A 300 6.09 7.83 -5.50
C LEU A 300 7.55 7.50 -5.12
N GLU A 301 8.47 8.46 -5.24
CA GLU A 301 9.89 8.21 -4.95
C GLU A 301 10.12 7.92 -3.47
N ARG A 302 9.51 8.72 -2.59
CA ARG A 302 9.55 8.50 -1.14
C ARG A 302 8.93 7.17 -0.77
N SER A 303 7.82 6.80 -1.41
CA SER A 303 7.11 5.55 -1.11
C SER A 303 7.88 4.33 -1.59
N ASN A 304 8.47 4.37 -2.79
CA ASN A 304 9.35 3.30 -3.28
C ASN A 304 10.48 3.03 -2.29
N ALA A 305 11.17 4.07 -1.81
CA ALA A 305 12.24 3.91 -0.83
C ALA A 305 11.74 3.28 0.48
N TRP A 306 10.50 3.59 0.89
CA TRP A 306 9.87 2.95 2.05
C TRP A 306 9.58 1.46 1.81
N TYR A 307 8.99 1.09 0.68
CA TYR A 307 8.72 -0.33 0.37
C TYR A 307 10.01 -1.14 0.18
N GLN A 308 11.08 -0.52 -0.34
CA GLN A 308 12.39 -1.16 -0.45
C GLN A 308 12.97 -1.60 0.89
N MET A 309 12.55 -0.98 2.01
CA MET A 309 12.94 -1.40 3.36
C MET A 309 12.47 -2.80 3.66
N PHE A 310 11.30 -3.17 3.15
CA PHE A 310 10.66 -4.47 3.37
C PHE A 310 11.05 -5.51 2.32
N GLY A 311 12.11 -5.28 1.54
CA GLY A 311 12.59 -6.24 0.53
C GLY A 311 11.97 -6.08 -0.86
N TYR A 312 10.95 -5.24 -1.03
CA TYR A 312 10.36 -5.00 -2.35
C TYR A 312 11.33 -4.27 -3.28
N GLU A 313 11.19 -4.51 -4.58
CA GLU A 313 11.89 -3.78 -5.63
C GLU A 313 10.93 -3.29 -6.71
N VAL A 314 11.28 -2.15 -7.32
CA VAL A 314 10.59 -1.69 -8.53
C VAL A 314 10.96 -2.63 -9.67
N THR A 315 9.99 -3.41 -10.13
CA THR A 315 10.17 -4.35 -11.24
C THR A 315 9.56 -3.83 -12.54
N GLU A 316 8.63 -2.89 -12.45
CA GLU A 316 8.01 -2.28 -13.61
C GLU A 316 7.60 -0.84 -13.31
N THR A 317 7.81 0.05 -14.27
CA THR A 317 7.19 1.39 -14.26
C THR A 317 5.96 1.36 -15.14
N LEU A 318 4.83 1.76 -14.56
CA LEU A 318 3.54 1.75 -15.23
C LEU A 318 3.46 2.88 -16.27
N PRO A 319 2.68 2.70 -17.36
CA PRO A 319 2.42 3.77 -18.31
C PRO A 319 1.77 4.96 -17.60
N SER A 320 2.17 6.17 -17.97
CA SER A 320 1.65 7.40 -17.34
C SER A 320 0.22 7.72 -17.76
N THR A 321 -0.25 7.15 -18.86
CA THR A 321 -1.57 7.41 -19.45
C THR A 321 -2.15 6.13 -20.03
N GLU A 322 -3.47 6.04 -20.07
CA GLU A 322 -4.23 4.98 -20.72
C GLU A 322 -5.35 5.59 -21.60
N PRO A 323 -5.96 4.80 -22.51
CA PRO A 323 -7.13 5.23 -23.27
C PRO A 323 -8.28 5.70 -22.39
N ALA A 324 -9.15 6.55 -22.94
CA ALA A 324 -10.28 7.13 -22.20
C ALA A 324 -11.26 6.05 -21.70
N GLU A 325 -11.37 4.93 -22.42
CA GLU A 325 -12.16 3.77 -22.06
C GLU A 325 -11.67 3.13 -20.75
N VAL A 326 -10.35 3.07 -20.54
CA VAL A 326 -9.75 2.56 -19.30
C VAL A 326 -10.05 3.51 -18.14
N ALA A 327 -9.94 4.83 -18.36
CA ALA A 327 -10.30 5.81 -17.34
C ALA A 327 -11.76 5.66 -16.90
N LYS A 328 -12.68 5.49 -17.86
CA LYS A 328 -14.09 5.24 -17.58
C LYS A 328 -14.34 3.92 -16.85
N ALA A 329 -13.63 2.85 -17.24
CA ALA A 329 -13.69 1.55 -16.56
C ALA A 329 -13.19 1.60 -15.10
N MET A 330 -12.32 2.55 -14.79
CA MET A 330 -11.86 2.87 -13.44
C MET A 330 -12.76 3.88 -12.70
N GLY A 331 -13.92 4.22 -13.26
CA GLY A 331 -14.88 5.14 -12.64
C GLY A 331 -14.51 6.61 -12.72
N PHE A 332 -13.58 7.00 -13.60
CA PHE A 332 -13.22 8.41 -13.82
C PHE A 332 -14.00 9.01 -14.99
N GLU A 333 -14.47 10.24 -14.81
CA GLU A 333 -15.17 11.00 -15.87
C GLU A 333 -14.23 11.57 -16.93
N GLN A 334 -12.94 11.72 -16.59
CA GLN A 334 -11.91 12.31 -17.43
C GLN A 334 -10.69 11.37 -17.49
N PRO A 335 -9.89 11.43 -18.56
CA PRO A 335 -8.60 10.74 -18.61
C PRO A 335 -7.73 11.09 -17.39
N PHE A 336 -6.96 10.12 -16.91
CA PHE A 336 -6.02 10.32 -15.82
C PHE A 336 -4.57 10.37 -16.30
N THR A 337 -3.69 10.89 -15.46
CA THR A 337 -2.24 10.72 -15.59
C THR A 337 -1.69 10.25 -14.27
N ILE A 338 -0.79 9.27 -14.30
CA ILE A 338 -0.18 8.69 -13.11
C ILE A 338 1.34 8.70 -13.20
N LYS A 339 1.96 8.63 -12.03
CA LYS A 339 3.30 8.06 -11.86
C LYS A 339 3.09 6.82 -11.00
N GLY A 340 3.44 5.65 -11.51
CA GLY A 340 3.20 4.40 -10.80
C GLY A 340 4.30 3.39 -11.09
N ASN A 341 4.56 2.53 -10.11
CA ASN A 341 5.44 1.38 -10.26
C ASN A 341 4.75 0.13 -9.73
N ARG A 342 5.05 -1.02 -10.34
CA ARG A 342 4.89 -2.31 -9.70
C ARG A 342 6.09 -2.53 -8.79
N VAL A 343 5.82 -2.85 -7.53
CA VAL A 343 6.83 -3.25 -6.56
C VAL A 343 6.57 -4.69 -6.15
N THR A 344 7.59 -5.54 -6.21
CA THR A 344 7.46 -6.99 -5.95
C THR A 344 8.55 -7.45 -4.99
N HIS A 345 8.20 -8.38 -4.11
CA HIS A 345 9.15 -9.11 -3.28
C HIS A 345 9.73 -10.30 -4.07
N ASP A 346 10.88 -10.81 -3.68
CA ASP A 346 11.53 -11.95 -4.35
C ASP A 346 10.81 -13.31 -4.17
N VAL A 347 9.83 -13.38 -3.26
CA VAL A 347 9.01 -14.57 -3.00
C VAL A 347 7.58 -14.44 -3.52
N ASP A 348 7.24 -13.31 -4.17
CA ASP A 348 5.93 -13.08 -4.78
C ASP A 348 5.75 -13.85 -6.09
#